data_AF-A0A6A9QUQ8-F1
#
_entry.id   AF-A0A6A9QUQ8-F1
#
_cell.length_a   1.000
_cell.length_b   1.000
_cell.length_c   1.000
_cell.angle_alpha   90.00
_cell.angle_beta   90.00
_cell.angle_gamma   90.00
#
_symmetry.space_group_name_H-M   'P 1'
#
loop_
_entity.id
_entity.type
_entity.pdbx_description
1 polymer ?
#
loop_
_entity_poly.entity_id
_entity_poly.type
_entity_poly.pdbx_seq_one_letter_code
_entity_poly.pdbx_strand_id
1 'polypeptide(L)' 'MLFMFIIDIILYALLPVYNKVAPSIGGLPFFYTYQIVMLIVSSVLFLIPSLGDKR' A
#
# COMPACT_ATOMS: atom_id res chain seq x y z
N MET A 1 11.61 -1.70 11.86
CA MET A 1 10.58 -0.67 11.58
C MET A 1 10.97 0.28 10.45
N LEU A 2 12.11 0.99 10.51
CA LEU A 2 12.51 1.96 9.46
C LEU A 2 12.55 1.36 8.03
N PHE A 3 13.12 0.17 7.87
CA PHE A 3 13.18 -0.52 6.57
C PHE A 3 11.79 -0.75 5.95
N MET A 4 10.80 -1.08 6.78
CA MET A 4 9.45 -1.35 6.31
C MET A 4 8.72 -0.06 5.94
N PHE A 5 9.01 1.03 6.64
CA PHE A 5 8.52 2.36 6.28
C PHE A 5 9.05 2.80 4.91
N ILE A 6 10.32 2.51 4.61
CA ILE A 6 10.89 2.77 3.28
C ILE A 6 10.17 1.94 2.21
N ILE A 7 9.91 0.65 2.47
CA ILE A 7 9.13 -0.21 1.55
C ILE A 7 7.74 0.37 1.33
N ASP A 8 7.05 0.79 2.39
CA ASP A 8 5.69 1.32 2.32
C ASP A 8 5.63 2.58 1.44
N ILE A 9 6.55 3.52 1.65
CA ILE A 9 6.68 4.73 0.82
C ILE A 9 6.91 4.38 -0.65
N ILE A 10 7.81 3.43 -0.94
CA ILE A 10 8.10 3.01 -2.30
C ILE A 10 6.84 2.44 -2.96
N LEU A 11 6.09 1.59 -2.24
CA LEU A 11 4.87 1.01 -2.78
C LEU A 11 3.85 2.10 -3.14
N TYR A 12 3.53 3.04 -2.24
CA TYR A 12 2.64 4.15 -2.56
C TYR A 12 3.15 5.02 -3.73
N ALA A 13 4.47 5.20 -3.83
CA ALA A 13 5.11 5.99 -4.89
C ALA A 13 5.18 5.28 -6.25
N LEU A 14 4.92 3.98 -6.33
CA LEU A 14 4.88 3.21 -7.60
C LEU A 14 3.54 3.36 -8.36
N LEU A 15 2.56 4.06 -7.79
CA LEU A 15 1.28 4.32 -8.44
C LEU A 15 1.30 5.13 -9.75
N PRO A 16 2.26 6.03 -10.07
CA PRO A 16 2.20 6.79 -11.31
C PRO A 16 2.45 5.93 -12.55
N VAL A 17 2.71 4.61 -12.41
CA VAL A 17 2.97 3.70 -13.53
C VAL A 17 1.67 3.19 -14.19
N TYR A 18 0.50 3.34 -13.56
CA TYR A 18 -0.72 2.64 -13.99
C TYR A 18 -1.70 3.42 -14.89
N ASN A 19 -1.57 4.74 -15.09
CA ASN A 19 -2.60 5.49 -15.84
C ASN A 19 -2.23 5.80 -17.29
N LYS A 20 -2.98 5.20 -18.24
CA LYS A 20 -3.19 5.75 -19.59
C LYS A 20 -4.66 5.84 -20.02
N VAL A 21 -5.59 5.12 -19.38
CA VAL A 21 -7.04 5.14 -19.68
C VAL A 21 -7.78 4.82 -18.38
N ALA A 22 -8.54 5.77 -17.84
CA ALA A 22 -9.09 5.77 -16.47
C ALA A 22 -9.87 4.49 -16.10
N PRO A 23 -9.26 3.52 -15.38
CA PRO A 23 -9.96 2.31 -14.93
C PRO A 23 -10.72 2.63 -13.64
N SER A 24 -11.92 2.08 -13.47
CA SER A 24 -12.70 2.17 -12.23
C SER A 24 -13.11 0.79 -11.73
N ILE A 25 -12.99 0.54 -10.43
CA ILE A 25 -13.41 -0.70 -9.76
C ILE A 25 -14.49 -0.34 -8.75
N GLY A 26 -15.66 -0.96 -8.87
CA GLY A 26 -16.78 -0.70 -7.93
C GLY A 26 -17.26 0.75 -7.92
N GLY A 27 -17.10 1.49 -9.02
CA GLY A 27 -17.45 2.92 -9.13
C GLY A 27 -16.39 3.89 -8.63
N LEU A 28 -15.27 3.39 -8.09
CA LEU A 28 -14.14 4.22 -7.65
C LEU A 28 -13.02 4.22 -8.70
N PRO A 29 -12.40 5.37 -8.98
CA PRO A 29 -11.17 5.40 -9.78
C PRO A 29 -10.10 4.50 -9.19
N PHE A 30 -9.32 3.84 -10.06
CA PHE A 30 -8.28 2.89 -9.66
C PHE A 30 -7.30 3.46 -8.63
N PHE A 31 -7.01 4.77 -8.70
CA PHE A 31 -6.21 5.48 -7.70
C PHE A 31 -6.71 5.21 -6.28
N TYR A 32 -8.00 5.41 -6.01
CA TYR A 32 -8.55 5.27 -4.67
C TYR A 32 -8.61 3.81 -4.22
N THR A 33 -8.99 2.90 -5.11
CA THR A 33 -8.99 1.46 -4.81
C THR A 33 -7.58 0.99 -4.49
N TYR A 34 -6.58 1.48 -5.20
CA TYR A 34 -5.18 1.21 -4.91
C TYR A 34 -4.77 1.73 -3.53
N GLN A 35 -5.15 2.95 -3.14
CA GLN A 35 -4.89 3.47 -1.80
C GLN A 35 -5.49 2.57 -0.70
N ILE A 36 -6.72 2.07 -0.92
CA ILE A 36 -7.38 1.16 0.04
C ILE A 36 -6.64 -0.18 0.14
N VAL A 37 -6.21 -0.76 -0.98
CA VAL A 37 -5.41 -2.00 -0.99
C VAL A 37 -4.09 -1.76 -0.28
N MET A 38 -3.43 -0.64 -0.56
CA MET A 38 -2.17 -0.27 0.07
C MET A 38 -2.32 -0.11 1.58
N LEU A 39 -3.44 0.42 2.08
CA LEU A 39 -3.71 0.49 3.52
C LEU A 39 -3.68 -0.89 4.19
N ILE A 40 -4.27 -1.91 3.54
CA ILE A 40 -4.24 -3.29 4.03
C ILE A 40 -2.81 -3.83 3.99
N VAL A 41 -2.08 -3.59 2.88
CA VAL A 41 -0.68 -4.01 2.73
C VAL A 41 0.20 -3.38 3.82
N SER A 42 0.08 -2.07 4.08
CA SER A 42 0.80 -1.36 5.14
C SER A 42 0.46 -1.96 6.50
N SER A 43 -0.81 -2.21 6.77
CA SER A 43 -1.27 -2.79 8.04
C SER A 43 -0.60 -4.15 8.29
N VAL A 44 -0.61 -5.04 7.30
CA VAL A 44 0.05 -6.35 7.38
C VAL A 44 1.56 -6.21 7.51
N LEU A 45 2.15 -5.32 6.71
CA LEU A 45 3.58 -5.06 6.69
C LEU A 45 4.05 -4.74 8.10
N PHE A 46 3.44 -3.76 8.78
CA PHE A 46 3.81 -3.37 10.15
C PHE A 46 3.39 -4.36 11.24
N LEU A 47 2.27 -5.08 11.06
CA LEU A 47 1.75 -6.04 12.04
C LEU A 47 2.67 -7.26 12.23
N ILE A 48 3.24 -7.80 11.15
CA ILE A 48 4.01 -9.05 11.20
C ILE A 48 5.21 -8.94 12.16
N PRO A 49 6.13 -7.96 12.01
CA PRO A 49 7.23 -7.84 12.94
C PRO A 49 6.84 -7.19 14.27
N SER A 50 5.71 -6.49 14.40
CA SER A 50 5.23 -6.11 15.74
C SER A 50 4.80 -7.35 16.55
N LEU A 51 4.29 -8.39 15.90
CA LEU A 51 3.99 -9.67 16.55
C LEU A 51 5.26 -10.49 16.85
N GLY A 52 6.32 -10.30 16.06
CA GLY A 52 7.61 -10.99 16.20
C GLY A 52 8.56 -10.33 17.22
N ASP A 53 8.36 -9.06 17.56
CA ASP A 53 9.14 -8.34 18.55
C ASP A 53 8.75 -8.80 19.96
N LYS A 54 9.37 -9.89 20.42
CA LYS A 54 9.20 -10.45 21.78
C LYS A 54 9.97 -9.62 22.82
N ARG A 55 9.73 -8.32 22.88
CA ARG A 55 10.14 -7.44 23.98
C ARG A 55 8.99 -7.17 24.91
#